data_AF-A0A3P9PIE8-F1
#
_entry.id   AF-A0A3P9PIE8-F1
#
_cell.length_a   1.000
_cell.length_b   1.000
_cell.length_c   1.000
_cell.angle_alpha   90.00
_cell.angle_beta   90.00
_cell.angle_gamma   90.00
#
_symmetry.space_group_name_H-M   'P 1'
#
loop_
_entity.id
_entity.type
_entity.pdbx_description
1 polymer ?
#
loop_
_entity_poly.entity_id
_entity_poly.type
_entity_poly.pdbx_seq_one_letter_code
_entity_poly.pdbx_strand_id
1 'polypeptide(L)'
;ETRTKPSGDYYSGVWRSLDGTTVRQFDTSTKMSCCLKGKVLHLYGDSTIRQWFEYLTETLPGRCLKTFDLKSPKQNGSFLVLDYPYNILVSFRWTNSVVIGIWSHFSTFPVEVYIRCLLSIRREMERLLTRAPGTLVIIRTANPEMTGIPYSMIRSLRAIFKRVKVRLVDAWEMTLAHHLPHNLHPQPPIIKNMINVVLSHVSPQQ
;
A
#
# COMPACT_ATOMS: atom_id res chain seq x y z
N GLU A 1 -26.78 6.38 11.89
CA GLU A 1 -25.40 6.46 11.37
C GLU A 1 -24.42 6.25 12.51
N THR A 2 -23.71 5.12 12.54
CA THR A 2 -22.61 4.96 13.51
C THR A 2 -21.41 5.75 13.00
N ARG A 3 -21.17 6.92 13.59
CA ARG A 3 -20.01 7.78 13.29
C ARG A 3 -18.73 6.98 13.53
N THR A 4 -18.09 6.54 12.46
CA THR A 4 -16.79 5.85 12.53
C THR A 4 -15.74 6.85 13.01
N LYS A 5 -14.89 6.43 13.94
CA LYS A 5 -13.75 7.26 14.39
C LYS A 5 -12.87 7.58 13.17
N PRO A 6 -12.45 8.85 12.98
CA PRO A 6 -11.52 9.18 11.90
C PRO A 6 -10.20 8.42 12.07
N SER A 7 -9.65 7.98 10.96
CA SER A 7 -8.33 7.37 10.79
C SER A 7 -7.19 8.37 10.92
N GLY A 8 -7.43 9.66 10.68
CA GLY A 8 -6.39 10.68 10.75
C GLY A 8 -6.86 12.09 10.46
N ASP A 9 -5.91 13.03 10.55
CA ASP A 9 -6.09 14.44 10.28
C ASP A 9 -4.85 15.05 9.61
N TYR A 10 -5.05 16.19 8.93
CA TYR A 10 -3.95 16.98 8.39
C TYR A 10 -3.54 18.08 9.37
N TYR A 11 -2.24 18.16 9.64
CA TYR A 11 -1.64 19.29 10.32
C TYR A 11 -0.48 19.83 9.51
N SER A 12 -0.53 21.10 9.13
CA SER A 12 0.51 21.75 8.30
C SER A 12 0.82 20.98 7.00
N GLY A 13 -0.19 20.44 6.33
CA GLY A 13 -0.04 19.69 5.07
C GLY A 13 0.48 18.25 5.23
N VAL A 14 0.67 17.78 6.47
CA VAL A 14 1.13 16.44 6.79
C VAL A 14 0.00 15.60 7.38
N TRP A 15 -0.19 14.40 6.85
CA TRP A 15 -1.13 13.43 7.39
C TRP A 15 -0.63 12.81 8.70
N ARG A 16 -1.50 12.80 9.72
CA ARG A 16 -1.27 12.16 11.01
C ARG A 16 -2.29 11.04 11.20
N SER A 17 -1.80 9.83 11.44
CA SER A 17 -2.68 8.69 11.72
C SER A 17 -3.11 8.67 13.18
N LEU A 18 -4.39 8.37 13.42
CA LEU A 18 -4.99 8.20 14.75
C LEU A 18 -5.10 6.72 15.16
N ASP A 19 -4.60 5.80 14.32
CA ASP A 19 -4.57 4.36 14.58
C ASP A 19 -3.32 3.89 15.36
N GLY A 20 -2.48 4.83 15.82
CA GLY A 20 -1.22 4.57 16.51
C GLY A 20 -0.01 4.41 15.59
N THR A 21 -0.18 4.49 14.26
CA THR A 21 0.92 4.48 13.31
C THR A 21 1.59 5.85 13.23
N THR A 22 2.88 5.94 13.56
CA THR A 22 3.68 7.15 13.30
C THR A 22 3.99 7.27 11.80
N VAL A 23 3.37 8.25 11.14
CA VAL A 23 3.59 8.54 9.71
C VAL A 23 4.85 9.40 9.54
N ARG A 24 5.93 8.77 9.07
CA ARG A 24 7.21 9.43 8.80
C ARG A 24 7.18 10.13 7.44
N GLN A 25 7.95 11.22 7.36
CA GLN A 25 8.07 12.02 6.15
C GLN A 25 9.29 11.57 5.33
N PHE A 26 9.03 11.21 4.07
CA PHE A 26 10.03 10.77 3.12
C PHE A 26 10.28 11.86 2.07
N ASP A 27 10.73 13.04 2.52
CA ASP A 27 10.89 14.22 1.67
C ASP A 27 12.11 14.18 0.75
N THR A 28 13.02 13.24 0.97
CA THR A 28 14.27 13.12 0.20
C THR A 28 14.41 11.73 -0.41
N SER A 29 14.99 11.69 -1.61
CA SER A 29 15.28 10.45 -2.34
C SER A 29 16.15 9.50 -1.51
N THR A 30 17.10 10.02 -0.72
CA THR A 30 17.94 9.21 0.17
C THR A 30 17.13 8.48 1.24
N LYS A 31 16.17 9.15 1.91
CA LYS A 31 15.31 8.51 2.92
C LYS A 31 14.46 7.41 2.29
N MET A 32 13.89 7.66 1.11
CA MET A 32 13.10 6.67 0.35
C MET A 32 13.96 5.48 -0.08
N SER A 33 15.15 5.73 -0.65
CA SER A 33 16.10 4.69 -1.04
C SER A 33 16.54 3.84 0.15
N CYS A 34 16.89 4.47 1.27
CA CYS A 34 17.26 3.76 2.51
C CYS A 34 16.09 2.91 3.02
N CYS A 35 14.87 3.42 2.95
CA CYS A 35 13.67 2.68 3.33
C CYS A 35 13.40 1.48 2.40
N LEU A 36 13.64 1.61 1.10
CA LEU A 36 13.36 0.54 0.13
C LEU A 36 14.54 -0.42 -0.09
N LYS A 37 15.72 -0.11 0.45
CA LYS A 37 16.92 -0.94 0.31
C LYS A 37 16.65 -2.39 0.76
N GLY A 38 16.87 -3.33 -0.16
CA GLY A 38 16.71 -4.77 0.10
C GLY A 38 15.25 -5.24 0.22
N LYS A 39 14.29 -4.42 -0.20
CA LYS A 39 12.84 -4.74 -0.16
C LYS A 39 12.27 -4.88 -1.56
N VAL A 40 11.22 -5.68 -1.69
CA VAL A 40 10.45 -5.79 -2.93
C VAL A 40 9.04 -5.27 -2.68
N LEU A 41 8.65 -4.24 -3.43
CA LEU A 41 7.33 -3.63 -3.38
C LEU A 41 6.54 -4.04 -4.62
N HIS A 42 5.48 -4.82 -4.44
CA HIS A 42 4.56 -5.21 -5.49
C HIS A 42 3.34 -4.28 -5.46
N LEU A 43 3.14 -3.50 -6.52
CA LEU A 43 2.02 -2.59 -6.68
C LEU A 43 0.97 -3.21 -7.63
N TYR A 44 -0.24 -3.45 -7.14
CA TYR A 44 -1.36 -3.94 -7.93
C TYR A 44 -2.55 -3.00 -7.80
N GLY A 45 -3.10 -2.52 -8.91
CA GLY A 45 -4.31 -1.73 -8.82
C GLY A 45 -4.66 -0.88 -10.01
N ASP A 46 -5.51 0.10 -9.72
CA ASP A 46 -6.05 1.09 -10.63
C ASP A 46 -5.06 2.22 -10.96
N SER A 47 -5.55 3.22 -11.69
CA SER A 47 -4.78 4.40 -12.10
C SER A 47 -4.14 5.16 -10.93
N THR A 48 -4.69 5.13 -9.72
CA THR A 48 -4.05 5.78 -8.56
C THR A 48 -2.82 4.99 -8.10
N ILE A 49 -2.86 3.65 -8.15
CA ILE A 49 -1.67 2.84 -7.89
C ILE A 49 -0.60 3.07 -8.96
N ARG A 50 -1.00 3.31 -10.22
CA ARG A 50 -0.07 3.77 -11.27
C ARG A 50 0.55 5.14 -10.94
N GLN A 51 -0.22 6.10 -10.42
CA GLN A 51 0.35 7.38 -9.95
C GLN A 51 1.38 7.18 -8.82
N TRP A 52 1.19 6.18 -7.95
CA TRP A 52 2.18 5.87 -6.91
C TRP A 52 3.47 5.31 -7.51
N PHE A 53 3.36 4.44 -8.51
CA PHE A 53 4.51 3.94 -9.25
C PHE A 53 5.28 5.09 -9.91
N GLU A 54 4.57 5.97 -10.63
CA GLU A 54 5.16 7.13 -11.31
C GLU A 54 5.87 8.05 -10.31
N TYR A 55 5.21 8.41 -9.20
CA TYR A 55 5.80 9.22 -8.14
C TYR A 55 7.09 8.62 -7.58
N LEU A 56 7.10 7.31 -7.31
CA LEU A 56 8.29 6.62 -6.80
C LEU A 56 9.43 6.64 -7.82
N THR A 57 9.13 6.43 -9.11
CA THR A 57 10.15 6.44 -10.17
C THR A 57 10.69 7.83 -10.49
N GLU A 58 9.88 8.88 -10.35
CA GLU A 58 10.31 10.28 -10.53
C GLU A 58 11.16 10.75 -9.34
N THR A 59 10.75 10.40 -8.11
CA THR A 59 11.42 10.85 -6.88
C THR A 59 12.74 10.12 -6.64
N LEU A 60 12.89 8.90 -7.20
CA LEU A 60 14.11 8.09 -7.11
C LEU A 60 14.82 8.09 -8.47
N PRO A 61 15.66 9.10 -8.76
CA PRO A 61 16.30 9.26 -10.07
C PRO A 61 17.10 8.00 -10.45
N GLY A 62 17.30 7.80 -11.75
CA GLY A 62 17.77 6.56 -12.42
C GLY A 62 19.09 5.92 -11.96
N ARG A 63 19.71 6.42 -10.88
CA ARG A 63 20.77 5.73 -10.13
C ARG A 63 20.22 4.74 -9.08
N CYS A 64 18.96 4.89 -8.63
CA CYS A 64 18.39 4.08 -7.53
C CYS A 64 17.26 3.13 -7.98
N LEU A 65 16.37 3.55 -8.88
CA LEU A 65 15.37 2.68 -9.50
C LEU A 65 15.61 2.60 -11.00
N LYS A 66 15.60 1.38 -11.54
CA LYS A 66 15.59 1.10 -12.98
C LYS A 66 14.40 0.20 -13.27
N THR A 67 13.59 0.57 -14.25
CA THR A 67 12.48 -0.25 -14.69
C THR A 67 13.01 -1.46 -15.44
N PHE A 68 12.68 -2.67 -14.98
CA PHE A 68 12.99 -3.93 -15.66
C PHE A 68 11.70 -4.71 -15.88
N ASP A 69 11.43 -5.12 -17.13
CA ASP A 69 10.32 -6.01 -17.47
C ASP A 69 10.69 -7.45 -17.10
N LEU A 70 9.96 -8.01 -16.12
CA LEU A 70 10.34 -9.23 -15.43
C LEU A 70 10.02 -10.53 -16.17
N LYS A 71 9.28 -10.52 -17.29
CA LYS A 71 8.88 -11.69 -18.13
C LYS A 71 9.00 -13.07 -17.40
N SER A 72 8.32 -13.22 -16.24
CA SER A 72 8.67 -14.18 -15.16
C SER A 72 8.44 -15.67 -15.51
N PRO A 73 9.20 -16.65 -14.95
CA PRO A 73 8.88 -17.21 -13.59
C PRO A 73 10.01 -17.87 -12.73
N LYS A 74 9.65 -18.13 -11.45
CA LYS A 74 10.16 -19.09 -10.40
C LYS A 74 11.51 -18.85 -9.66
N GLN A 75 11.54 -18.04 -8.58
CA GLN A 75 12.46 -18.23 -7.40
C GLN A 75 12.21 -17.30 -6.19
N ASN A 76 11.03 -16.70 -6.04
CA ASN A 76 10.80 -15.51 -5.22
C ASN A 76 10.51 -15.80 -3.73
N GLY A 77 11.54 -15.87 -2.88
CA GLY A 77 11.41 -16.08 -1.42
C GLY A 77 12.70 -15.67 -0.73
N SER A 78 12.99 -15.99 0.55
CA SER A 78 14.40 -15.91 0.90
C SER A 78 15.14 -16.84 1.91
N PHE A 79 16.42 -17.18 1.64
CA PHE A 79 17.27 -18.32 2.13
C PHE A 79 18.60 -17.99 2.85
N LEU A 80 18.72 -18.22 4.17
CA LEU A 80 20.01 -18.22 4.89
C LEU A 80 20.52 -19.62 5.26
N VAL A 81 21.71 -20.02 4.78
CA VAL A 81 22.48 -21.23 5.13
C VAL A 81 23.76 -20.81 5.88
N LEU A 82 24.21 -21.60 6.85
CA LEU A 82 25.47 -21.38 7.58
C LEU A 82 26.23 -22.71 7.74
N ASP A 83 27.55 -22.68 7.61
CA ASP A 83 28.46 -23.77 7.91
C ASP A 83 29.56 -23.25 8.85
N TYR A 84 29.65 -23.75 10.08
CA TYR A 84 30.61 -23.25 11.07
C TYR A 84 32.03 -23.84 10.93
N PRO A 85 32.21 -25.17 10.70
CA PRO A 85 33.54 -25.74 10.45
C PRO A 85 34.27 -25.13 9.25
N TYR A 86 33.52 -24.74 8.22
CA TYR A 86 34.06 -24.12 7.02
C TYR A 86 33.76 -22.62 6.91
N ASN A 87 33.14 -22.01 7.92
CA ASN A 87 32.77 -20.59 7.99
C ASN A 87 31.98 -20.07 6.76
N ILE A 88 30.97 -20.81 6.31
CA ILE A 88 30.13 -20.46 5.16
C ILE A 88 28.84 -19.78 5.64
N LEU A 89 28.37 -18.76 4.94
CA LEU A 89 27.09 -18.08 5.11
C LEU A 89 26.47 -17.89 3.71
N VAL A 90 25.33 -18.50 3.43
CA VAL A 90 24.44 -18.20 2.30
C VAL A 90 23.27 -17.43 2.89
N SER A 91 22.73 -16.37 2.28
CA SER A 91 21.59 -15.59 2.79
C SER A 91 20.65 -15.18 1.69
N PHE A 92 19.38 -15.05 2.02
CA PHE A 92 18.33 -14.48 1.22
C PHE A 92 17.33 -14.07 2.34
N ARG A 93 16.81 -12.83 2.30
CA ARG A 93 15.62 -12.36 3.06
C ARG A 93 14.58 -11.68 2.15
N TRP A 94 13.30 -12.14 2.21
CA TRP A 94 12.25 -11.71 1.27
C TRP A 94 11.24 -10.90 2.04
N THR A 95 11.49 -9.59 2.10
CA THR A 95 10.54 -8.66 2.66
C THR A 95 9.66 -8.16 1.52
N ASN A 96 8.56 -8.89 1.31
CA ASN A 96 7.56 -8.48 0.34
C ASN A 96 6.54 -7.56 0.97
N SER A 97 6.34 -6.43 0.31
CA SER A 97 5.21 -5.55 0.55
C SER A 97 4.30 -5.62 -0.66
N VAL A 98 3.05 -6.01 -0.45
CA VAL A 98 2.02 -6.05 -1.50
C VAL A 98 1.05 -4.90 -1.25
N VAL A 99 0.93 -4.00 -2.21
CA VAL A 99 -0.04 -2.91 -2.19
C VAL A 99 -1.17 -3.24 -3.16
N ILE A 100 -2.41 -3.20 -2.68
CA ILE A 100 -3.60 -3.39 -3.51
C ILE A 100 -4.51 -2.16 -3.44
N GLY A 101 -4.83 -1.58 -4.60
CA GLY A 101 -5.83 -0.52 -4.73
C GLY A 101 -6.71 -0.75 -5.93
N ILE A 102 -7.91 -1.31 -5.72
CA ILE A 102 -8.88 -1.56 -6.79
C ILE A 102 -10.26 -1.03 -6.37
N TRP A 103 -10.85 -0.14 -7.17
CA TRP A 103 -12.25 0.26 -6.99
C TRP A 103 -12.79 1.05 -8.19
N SER A 104 -12.00 1.90 -8.85
CA SER A 104 -12.52 2.87 -9.83
C SER A 104 -13.25 2.21 -11.01
N HIS A 105 -12.79 1.05 -11.48
CA HIS A 105 -13.46 0.30 -12.54
C HIS A 105 -14.68 -0.49 -12.07
N PHE A 106 -14.88 -0.62 -10.75
CA PHE A 106 -16.06 -1.26 -10.17
C PHE A 106 -17.19 -0.26 -9.92
N SER A 107 -16.95 1.06 -9.99
CA SER A 107 -17.96 2.09 -9.75
C SER A 107 -19.12 2.05 -10.76
N THR A 108 -18.88 1.49 -11.95
CA THR A 108 -19.87 1.30 -13.00
C THR A 108 -20.64 -0.02 -12.88
N PHE A 109 -20.32 -0.87 -11.91
CA PHE A 109 -20.95 -2.16 -11.68
C PHE A 109 -21.71 -2.18 -10.34
N PRO A 110 -22.70 -3.08 -10.18
CA PRO A 110 -23.31 -3.34 -8.89
C PRO A 110 -22.27 -3.71 -7.82
N VAL A 111 -22.47 -3.25 -6.58
CA VAL A 111 -21.53 -3.43 -5.47
C VAL A 111 -21.21 -4.90 -5.18
N GLU A 112 -22.11 -5.81 -5.53
CA GLU A 112 -21.95 -7.26 -5.41
C GLU A 112 -20.77 -7.78 -6.25
N VAL A 113 -20.51 -7.18 -7.42
CA VAL A 113 -19.37 -7.55 -8.28
C VAL A 113 -18.06 -7.19 -7.56
N TYR A 114 -18.02 -6.01 -6.95
CA TYR A 114 -16.90 -5.57 -6.13
C TYR A 114 -16.68 -6.48 -4.92
N ILE A 115 -17.75 -6.79 -4.18
CA ILE A 115 -17.70 -7.69 -3.01
C ILE A 115 -17.15 -9.07 -3.39
N ARG A 116 -17.63 -9.66 -4.50
CA ARG A 116 -17.14 -10.97 -4.99
C ARG A 116 -15.64 -10.93 -5.30
N CYS A 117 -15.17 -9.85 -5.92
CA CYS A 117 -13.73 -9.66 -6.17
C CYS A 117 -12.94 -9.58 -4.87
N LEU A 118 -13.40 -8.79 -3.89
CA LEU A 118 -12.75 -8.66 -2.59
C LEU A 118 -12.72 -9.98 -1.80
N LEU A 119 -13.76 -10.81 -1.89
CA LEU A 119 -13.79 -12.14 -1.27
C LEU A 119 -12.76 -13.08 -1.91
N SER A 120 -12.62 -13.07 -3.23
CA SER A 120 -11.57 -13.82 -3.93
C SER A 120 -10.18 -13.34 -3.53
N ILE A 121 -9.95 -12.03 -3.47
CA ILE A 121 -8.67 -11.45 -3.02
C ILE A 121 -8.37 -11.85 -1.59
N ARG A 122 -9.35 -11.77 -0.69
CA ARG A 122 -9.18 -12.19 0.70
C ARG A 122 -8.71 -13.64 0.80
N ARG A 123 -9.33 -14.56 0.05
CA ARG A 123 -8.92 -15.97 0.01
C ARG A 123 -7.47 -16.14 -0.41
N GLU A 124 -7.03 -15.42 -1.45
CA GLU A 124 -5.64 -15.49 -1.92
C GLU A 124 -4.66 -14.80 -0.96
N MET A 125 -5.07 -13.73 -0.28
CA MET A 125 -4.27 -13.11 0.78
C MET A 125 -4.09 -14.05 1.97
N GLU A 126 -5.13 -14.75 2.40
CA GLU A 126 -5.05 -15.74 3.47
C GLU A 126 -4.08 -16.88 3.08
N ARG A 127 -4.12 -17.35 1.83
CA ARG A 127 -3.14 -18.31 1.29
C ARG A 127 -1.71 -17.76 1.28
N LEU A 128 -1.52 -16.53 0.82
CA LEU A 128 -0.23 -15.86 0.80
C LEU A 128 0.36 -15.72 2.21
N LEU A 129 -0.44 -15.25 3.16
CA LEU A 129 -0.02 -15.03 4.55
C LEU A 129 0.20 -16.36 5.29
N THR A 130 -0.48 -17.44 4.88
CA THR A 130 -0.19 -18.79 5.37
C THR A 130 1.18 -19.27 4.90
N ARG A 131 1.51 -19.07 3.62
CA ARG A 131 2.80 -19.46 3.03
C ARG A 131 3.96 -18.57 3.47
N ALA A 132 3.70 -17.29 3.67
CA ALA A 132 4.70 -16.26 3.95
C ALA A 132 4.15 -15.25 4.99
N PRO A 133 4.09 -15.64 6.28
CA PRO A 133 3.46 -14.83 7.35
C PRO A 133 4.18 -13.50 7.65
N GLY A 134 5.42 -13.36 7.18
CA GLY A 134 6.21 -12.13 7.21
C GLY A 134 5.87 -11.13 6.10
N THR A 135 5.01 -11.48 5.14
CA THR A 135 4.58 -10.57 4.06
C THR A 135 3.76 -9.42 4.64
N LEU A 136 4.14 -8.20 4.29
CA LEU A 136 3.34 -7.01 4.57
C LEU A 136 2.32 -6.83 3.45
N VAL A 137 1.04 -6.73 3.80
CA VAL A 137 -0.04 -6.42 2.85
C VAL A 137 -0.67 -5.09 3.22
N ILE A 138 -0.73 -4.18 2.26
CA ILE A 138 -1.28 -2.83 2.40
C ILE A 138 -2.45 -2.70 1.41
N ILE A 139 -3.62 -2.32 1.91
CA ILE A 139 -4.81 -2.12 1.08
C ILE A 139 -5.15 -0.63 1.08
N ARG A 140 -5.37 -0.07 -0.11
CA ARG A 140 -5.79 1.31 -0.31
C ARG A 140 -7.30 1.38 -0.51
N THR A 141 -7.98 2.29 0.19
CA THR A 141 -9.43 2.53 0.04
C THR A 141 -9.73 3.40 -1.19
N ALA A 142 -11.00 3.52 -1.58
CA ALA A 142 -11.41 4.43 -2.65
C ALA A 142 -11.12 5.91 -2.33
N ASN A 143 -10.97 6.75 -3.36
CA ASN A 143 -11.00 8.21 -3.21
C ASN A 143 -12.46 8.71 -3.23
N PRO A 144 -12.76 9.85 -2.60
CA PRO A 144 -14.00 10.57 -2.83
C PRO A 144 -14.07 11.06 -4.29
N GLU A 145 -15.10 10.61 -4.98
CA GLU A 145 -15.61 11.19 -6.22
C GLU A 145 -17.01 11.76 -5.94
N MET A 146 -17.46 12.74 -6.71
CA MET A 146 -18.75 13.43 -6.50
C MET A 146 -19.99 12.52 -6.54
N THR A 147 -19.88 11.31 -7.10
CA THR A 147 -20.99 10.36 -7.17
C THR A 147 -21.03 9.52 -5.89
N GLY A 148 -22.15 9.47 -5.17
CA GLY A 148 -22.29 8.83 -3.84
C GLY A 148 -22.06 7.31 -3.73
N ILE A 149 -21.42 6.69 -4.72
CA ILE A 149 -21.10 5.27 -4.84
C ILE A 149 -20.01 4.76 -3.88
N PRO A 150 -18.95 5.51 -3.50
CA PRO A 150 -17.79 4.95 -2.82
C PRO A 150 -18.00 4.47 -1.37
N TYR A 151 -18.98 5.01 -0.63
CA TYR A 151 -19.09 4.73 0.80
C TYR A 151 -19.43 3.25 1.08
N SER A 152 -20.34 2.67 0.29
CA SER A 152 -20.71 1.26 0.39
C SER A 152 -19.52 0.32 0.09
N MET A 153 -18.68 0.70 -0.88
CA MET A 153 -17.48 -0.03 -1.26
C MET A 153 -16.43 0.01 -0.13
N ILE A 154 -16.17 1.18 0.44
CA ILE A 154 -15.23 1.33 1.56
C ILE A 154 -15.69 0.53 2.77
N ARG A 155 -16.98 0.59 3.10
CA ARG A 155 -17.55 -0.18 4.21
C ARG A 155 -17.38 -1.68 3.97
N SER A 156 -17.64 -2.14 2.75
CA SER A 156 -17.49 -3.56 2.37
C SER A 156 -16.04 -4.02 2.45
N LEU A 157 -15.10 -3.23 1.92
CA LEU A 157 -13.67 -3.50 2.00
C LEU A 157 -13.21 -3.63 3.46
N ARG A 158 -13.55 -2.66 4.31
CA ARG A 158 -13.21 -2.72 5.74
C ARG A 158 -13.79 -3.95 6.42
N ALA A 159 -15.06 -4.27 6.15
CA ALA A 159 -15.72 -5.42 6.74
C ALA A 159 -15.05 -6.75 6.32
N ILE A 160 -14.74 -6.89 5.03
CA ILE A 160 -14.13 -8.11 4.48
C ILE A 160 -12.72 -8.33 5.04
N PHE A 161 -11.92 -7.27 5.16
CA PHE A 161 -10.52 -7.39 5.60
C PHE A 161 -10.29 -7.18 7.10
N LYS A 162 -11.33 -6.90 7.91
CA LYS A 162 -11.23 -6.60 9.35
C LYS A 162 -10.42 -7.62 10.16
N ARG A 163 -10.43 -8.89 9.77
CA ARG A 163 -9.76 -10.00 10.47
C ARG A 163 -8.56 -10.57 9.72
N VAL A 164 -8.09 -9.89 8.68
CA VAL A 164 -6.89 -10.27 7.92
C VAL A 164 -5.75 -9.34 8.37
N LYS A 165 -4.54 -9.87 8.51
CA LYS A 165 -3.34 -9.10 8.89
C LYS A 165 -2.90 -8.20 7.74
N VAL A 166 -3.60 -7.08 7.57
CA VAL A 166 -3.33 -6.05 6.56
C VAL A 166 -3.19 -4.68 7.21
N ARG A 167 -2.50 -3.76 6.52
CA ARG A 167 -2.50 -2.32 6.83
C ARG A 167 -3.38 -1.58 5.84
N LEU A 168 -3.97 -0.48 6.26
CA LEU A 168 -4.82 0.36 5.40
C LEU A 168 -4.14 1.68 5.10
N VAL A 169 -4.14 2.07 3.82
CA VAL A 169 -3.99 3.47 3.42
C VAL A 169 -5.39 4.00 3.18
N ASP A 170 -5.88 4.79 4.12
CA ASP A 170 -7.24 5.33 4.10
C ASP A 170 -7.35 6.53 3.16
N ALA A 171 -7.17 6.26 1.88
CA ALA A 171 -7.20 7.26 0.83
C ALA A 171 -8.50 8.06 0.79
N TRP A 172 -9.59 7.50 1.31
CA TRP A 172 -10.87 8.18 1.42
C TRP A 172 -10.75 9.34 2.40
N GLU A 173 -10.37 9.06 3.63
CA GLU A 173 -10.25 10.08 4.67
C GLU A 173 -9.07 11.03 4.42
N MET A 174 -7.96 10.54 3.89
CA MET A 174 -6.84 11.38 3.49
C MET A 174 -7.24 12.38 2.41
N THR A 175 -8.13 12.03 1.49
CA THR A 175 -8.60 12.99 0.49
C THR A 175 -9.66 13.91 1.07
N LEU A 176 -10.61 13.38 1.86
CA LEU A 176 -11.68 14.18 2.49
C LEU A 176 -11.16 15.22 3.49
N ALA A 177 -10.08 14.91 4.21
CA ALA A 177 -9.51 15.81 5.20
C ALA A 177 -8.56 16.84 4.60
N HIS A 178 -8.27 16.77 3.29
CA HIS A 178 -7.38 17.71 2.62
C HIS A 178 -8.18 18.88 2.05
N HIS A 179 -7.60 20.08 2.06
CA HIS A 179 -8.20 21.29 1.48
C HIS A 179 -8.22 21.31 -0.06
N LEU A 180 -7.64 20.29 -0.73
CA LEU A 180 -7.57 20.25 -2.19
C LEU A 180 -8.84 19.60 -2.74
N PRO A 181 -9.23 19.89 -4.00
CA PRO A 181 -10.43 19.33 -4.59
C PRO A 181 -10.46 17.80 -4.55
N HIS A 182 -11.62 17.24 -4.21
CA HIS A 182 -11.86 15.81 -4.29
C HIS A 182 -11.87 15.38 -5.75
N ASN A 183 -10.85 14.64 -6.16
CA ASN A 183 -10.67 14.17 -7.52
C ASN A 183 -10.42 12.66 -7.51
N LEU A 184 -10.99 11.95 -8.49
CA LEU A 184 -10.70 10.55 -8.74
C LEU A 184 -9.19 10.29 -8.81
N HIS A 185 -8.44 11.23 -9.40
CA HIS A 185 -6.99 11.28 -9.41
C HIS A 185 -6.49 12.34 -8.42
N PRO A 186 -6.02 11.94 -7.22
CA PRO A 186 -5.55 12.88 -6.22
C PRO A 186 -4.34 13.65 -6.71
N GLN A 187 -4.21 14.89 -6.22
CA GLN A 187 -3.09 15.75 -6.54
C GLN A 187 -1.79 15.28 -5.83
N PRO A 188 -0.61 15.68 -6.33
CA PRO A 188 0.68 15.22 -5.80
C PRO A 188 0.87 15.35 -4.27
N PRO A 189 0.40 16.42 -3.59
CA PRO A 189 0.53 16.51 -2.12
C PRO A 189 -0.20 15.38 -1.37
N ILE A 190 -1.35 14.94 -1.87
CA ILE A 190 -2.12 13.84 -1.29
C ILE A 190 -1.41 12.51 -1.59
N ILE A 191 -0.95 12.30 -2.83
CA ILE A 191 -0.17 11.11 -3.24
C ILE A 191 1.09 10.96 -2.38
N LYS A 192 1.83 12.06 -2.16
CA LYS A 192 3.00 12.09 -1.28
C LYS A 192 2.66 11.59 0.13
N ASN A 193 1.57 12.08 0.71
CA ASN A 193 1.14 11.64 2.04
C ASN A 193 0.74 10.16 2.06
N MET A 194 0.03 9.68 1.03
CA MET A 194 -0.31 8.25 0.91
C MET A 194 0.95 7.38 0.85
N ILE A 195 1.96 7.80 0.10
CA ILE A 195 3.25 7.09 0.00
C ILE A 195 4.02 7.15 1.32
N ASN A 196 3.98 8.26 2.04
CA ASN A 196 4.56 8.36 3.39
C ASN A 196 3.94 7.32 4.35
N VAL A 197 2.63 7.07 4.28
CA VAL A 197 1.96 6.01 5.05
C VAL A 197 2.45 4.63 4.62
N VAL A 198 2.51 4.35 3.31
CA VAL A 198 3.03 3.09 2.76
C VAL A 198 4.44 2.82 3.28
N LEU A 199 5.36 3.77 3.09
CA LEU A 199 6.76 3.63 3.48
C LEU A 199 6.94 3.52 5.00
N SER A 200 6.07 4.18 5.78
CA SER A 200 6.04 4.03 7.24
C SER A 200 5.68 2.62 7.69
N HIS A 201 4.79 1.94 6.97
CA HIS A 201 4.49 0.51 7.20
C HIS A 201 5.60 -0.42 6.72
N VAL A 202 6.26 -0.09 5.62
CA VAL A 202 7.33 -0.89 5.02
C VAL A 202 8.58 -0.95 5.91
N SER A 203 8.90 0.13 6.63
CA SER A 203 10.11 0.20 7.47
C SER A 203 9.83 0.72 8.88
N PRO A 204 9.04 0.05 9.75
CA PRO A 204 8.55 0.59 11.02
C PRO A 204 9.64 0.92 12.08
N GLN A 205 10.90 0.54 11.86
CA GLN A 205 12.00 0.58 12.85
C GLN A 205 13.21 1.44 12.41
N GLN A 206 12.98 2.51 11.67
CA GLN A 206 13.99 3.56 11.42
C GLN A 206 13.57 4.83 12.13
#